data_AF-A0A0F8YIX3-F1
#
_entry.id   AF-A0A0F8YIX3-F1
#
_cell.length_a   1.000
_cell.length_b   1.000
_cell.length_c   1.000
_cell.angle_alpha   90.00
_cell.angle_beta   90.00
_cell.angle_gamma   90.00
#
_symmetry.space_group_name_H-M   'P 1'
#
loop_
_entity.id
_entity.type
_entity.pdbx_description
1 polymer ?
#
loop_
_entity_poly.entity_id
_entity_poly.type
_entity_poly.pdbx_seq_one_letter_code
_entity_poly.pdbx_strand_id
1 'polypeptide(L)' 'SKQGLMEGLSLIISKREIRFPEGVIRQELETFEYEYSRTGVKYSAPEGLNDDAVCALALAQSHFSEGGPRVRFI' A
#
# COMPACT_ATOMS: atom_id res chain seq x y z
N SER A 1 -0.39 3.15 12.26
CA SER A 1 -1.79 3.45 11.89
C SER A 1 -1.99 3.14 10.41
N LYS A 2 -3.13 2.57 9.97
CA LYS A 2 -3.39 2.24 8.54
C LYS A 2 -3.22 3.47 7.64
N GLN A 3 -3.62 4.66 8.10
CA GLN A 3 -3.45 5.91 7.37
C GLN A 3 -1.98 6.21 7.07
N GLY A 4 -1.10 6.17 8.07
CA GLY A 4 0.33 6.47 7.87
C GLY A 4 1.03 5.48 6.93
N LEU A 5 0.61 4.20 6.94
CA LEU A 5 1.12 3.20 5.98
C LEU A 5 0.72 3.55 4.54
N MET A 6 -0.52 3.98 4.33
CA MET A 6 -1.04 4.34 3.01
C MET A 6 -0.47 5.66 2.50
N GLU A 7 -0.27 6.65 3.37
CA GLU A 7 0.41 7.90 3.04
C GLU A 7 1.87 7.65 2.64
N GLY A 8 2.58 6.82 3.39
CA GLY A 8 3.93 6.38 3.05
C GLY A 8 3.98 5.68 1.70
N LEU A 9 3.05 4.75 1.45
CA LEU A 9 2.93 4.03 0.18
C LEU A 9 2.63 4.97 -0.99
N SER A 10 1.73 5.94 -0.83
CA SER A 10 1.43 6.91 -1.89
C SER A 10 2.64 7.78 -2.24
N LEU A 11 3.43 8.17 -1.22
CA LEU A 11 4.65 8.95 -1.39
C LEU A 11 5.72 8.21 -2.20
N ILE A 12 6.03 6.96 -1.86
CA ILE A 12 7.06 6.18 -2.57
C ILE A 12 6.64 5.80 -4.00
N ILE A 13 5.35 5.56 -4.24
CA ILE A 13 4.80 5.34 -5.59
C ILE A 13 4.98 6.60 -6.43
N SER A 14 4.64 7.76 -5.89
CA SER A 14 4.79 9.06 -6.56
C SER A 14 6.25 9.38 -6.89
N LYS A 15 7.17 9.01 -5.98
CA LYS A 15 8.62 9.13 -6.20
C LYS A 15 9.20 8.06 -7.13
N ARG A 16 8.41 7.06 -7.52
CA ARG A 16 8.84 5.89 -8.31
C ARG A 16 9.99 5.12 -7.64
N GLU A 17 10.01 5.11 -6.31
CA GLU A 17 11.03 4.41 -5.50
C GLU A 17 10.68 2.94 -5.26
N ILE A 18 9.43 2.55 -5.50
CA ILE A 18 8.95 1.17 -5.41
C ILE A 18 8.69 0.60 -6.80
N ARG A 19 8.99 -0.70 -6.98
CA ARG A 19 8.60 -1.46 -8.16
C ARG A 19 7.91 -2.74 -7.73
N PHE A 20 6.83 -3.07 -8.43
CA PHE A 20 6.05 -4.28 -8.23
C PHE A 20 5.74 -4.91 -9.59
N PRO A 21 5.60 -6.24 -9.67
CA PRO A 21 5.21 -6.90 -10.91
C PRO A 21 3.79 -6.48 -11.34
N GLU A 22 3.56 -6.50 -12.65
CA GLU A 22 2.22 -6.40 -13.21
C GLU A 22 1.34 -7.55 -12.70
N GLY A 23 0.05 -7.27 -12.45
CA GLY A 23 -0.91 -8.25 -11.94
C GLY A 23 -1.79 -7.71 -10.83
N VAL A 24 -2.05 -8.53 -9.81
CA VAL A 24 -2.99 -8.25 -8.71
C VAL A 24 -2.64 -6.96 -7.96
N ILE A 25 -1.35 -6.75 -7.64
CA ILE A 25 -0.89 -5.54 -6.94
C ILE A 25 -1.31 -4.27 -7.70
N ARG A 26 -1.11 -4.26 -9.03
CA ARG A 26 -1.46 -3.10 -9.86
C ARG A 26 -2.97 -2.92 -9.95
N GLN A 27 -3.71 -4.01 -10.16
CA GLN A 27 -5.18 -3.96 -10.26
C GLN A 27 -5.80 -3.41 -8.98
N GLU A 28 -5.36 -3.91 -7.82
CA GLU A 28 -5.87 -3.42 -6.55
C GLU A 28 -5.49 -1.96 -6.32
N LEU A 29 -4.23 -1.56 -6.59
CA LEU A 29 -3.79 -0.16 -6.47
C LEU A 29 -4.60 0.80 -7.36
N GLU A 30 -4.94 0.39 -8.58
CA GLU A 30 -5.74 1.20 -9.51
C GLU A 30 -7.18 1.39 -9.02
N THR A 31 -7.72 0.40 -8.31
CA THR A 31 -9.07 0.45 -7.73
C THR A 31 -9.11 0.97 -6.30
N PHE A 32 -7.96 1.23 -5.68
CA PHE A 32 -7.89 1.57 -4.27
C PHE A 32 -8.39 3.01 -4.03
N GLU A 33 -9.36 3.17 -3.13
CA GLU A 33 -9.99 4.45 -2.86
C GLU A 33 -9.78 4.89 -1.40
N TYR A 34 -10.01 6.18 -1.17
CA TYR A 34 -10.03 6.76 0.16
C TYR A 34 -11.33 7.56 0.36
N GLU A 35 -11.99 7.31 1.48
CA GLU A 35 -13.22 7.99 1.86
C GLU A 35 -12.96 8.92 3.05
N TYR A 36 -13.35 10.19 2.92
CA TYR A 36 -13.34 11.13 4.04
C TYR A 36 -14.58 10.92 4.90
N SER A 37 -14.39 10.41 6.11
CA SER A 37 -15.42 10.37 7.14
C SER A 37 -15.30 11.57 8.09
N ARG A 38 -16.37 11.87 8.84
CA ARG A 38 -16.43 12.97 9.83
C ARG A 38 -15.33 12.92 10.90
N THR A 39 -14.74 11.74 11.14
CA THR A 39 -13.73 11.52 12.18
C THR A 39 -12.38 11.05 11.62
N GLY A 40 -12.22 10.96 10.30
CA GLY A 40 -10.94 10.57 9.68
C GLY A 40 -11.06 10.04 8.26
N VAL A 41 -9.93 9.64 7.68
CA VAL A 41 -9.85 9.03 6.35
C VAL A 41 -9.86 7.51 6.46
N LYS A 42 -10.72 6.83 5.71
CA LYS A 42 -10.73 5.38 5.59
C LYS A 42 -10.17 4.99 4.22
N TYR A 43 -9.15 4.16 4.20
CA TYR A 43 -8.55 3.60 2.99
C TYR A 43 -9.05 2.17 2.79
N SER A 44 -9.69 1.89 1.66
CA SER A 44 -10.21 0.56 1.31
C SER A 44 -10.52 0.46 -0.18
N ALA A 45 -10.51 -0.77 -0.70
CA ALA A 45 -11.07 -1.05 -2.02
C ALA A 45 -12.61 -0.90 -2.03
N PRO A 46 -13.22 -0.62 -3.19
CA PRO A 46 -14.67 -0.64 -3.40
C PRO A 46 -15.30 -1.98 -3.01
N GLU A 47 -16.61 -1.99 -2.76
CA GLU A 47 -17.33 -3.23 -2.43
C GLU A 47 -17.17 -4.27 -3.54
N GLY A 48 -16.77 -5.49 -3.16
CA GLY A 48 -16.53 -6.61 -4.07
C GLY A 48 -15.10 -6.74 -4.58
N LEU A 49 -14.19 -5.85 -4.17
CA LEU A 49 -12.75 -5.91 -4.48
C LEU A 49 -11.91 -6.10 -3.21
N ASN A 50 -10.71 -6.65 -3.40
CA ASN A 50 -9.77 -6.89 -2.31
C ASN A 50 -8.72 -5.77 -2.23
N ASP A 51 -8.22 -5.52 -1.02
CA ASP A 51 -7.10 -4.60 -0.75
C ASP A 51 -5.93 -5.29 -0.02
N ASP A 52 -5.85 -6.62 -0.08
CA ASP A 52 -4.88 -7.41 0.65
C ASP A 52 -3.47 -7.26 0.07
N ALA A 53 -3.33 -7.21 -1.26
CA ALA A 53 -2.03 -6.97 -1.88
C ALA A 53 -1.54 -5.53 -1.63
N VAL A 54 -2.44 -4.53 -1.64
CA VAL A 54 -2.12 -3.14 -1.29
C VAL A 54 -1.67 -3.03 0.17
N CYS A 55 -2.41 -3.66 1.09
CA CYS A 55 -2.05 -3.67 2.51
C CYS A 55 -0.71 -4.38 2.76
N ALA A 56 -0.49 -5.52 2.10
CA ALA A 56 0.78 -6.26 2.20
C ALA A 56 1.95 -5.42 1.67
N LEU A 57 1.76 -4.72 0.55
CA LEU A 57 2.77 -3.83 -0.02
C LEU A 57 3.11 -2.66 0.91
N ALA A 58 2.08 -2.02 1.50
CA ALA A 58 2.26 -0.92 2.45
C ALA A 58 3.05 -1.36 3.69
N LEU A 59 2.73 -2.55 4.23
CA LEU A 59 3.43 -3.12 5.37
C LEU A 59 4.88 -3.48 5.02
N ALA A 60 5.10 -4.13 3.88
CA ALA A 60 6.44 -4.48 3.41
C ALA A 60 7.31 -3.22 3.25
N GLN A 61 6.76 -2.14 2.68
CA GLN A 61 7.46 -0.88 2.57
C GLN A 61 7.79 -0.27 3.94
N SER A 62 6.82 -0.19 4.85
CA SER A 62 7.06 0.40 6.18
C SER A 62 8.24 -0.29 6.87
N HIS A 63 8.23 -1.63 6.85
CA HIS A 63 9.29 -2.42 7.45
C HIS A 63 10.63 -2.27 6.69
N PHE A 64 10.61 -2.12 5.36
CA PHE A 64 11.81 -1.84 4.58
C PHE A 64 12.41 -0.46 4.90
N SER A 65 11.57 0.57 5.03
CA SER A 65 11.97 1.94 5.39
C SER A 65 12.51 2.04 6.82
N GLU A 66 12.01 1.23 7.74
CA GLU A 66 12.49 1.15 9.13
C GLU A 66 13.82 0.38 9.28
N GLY A 67 14.37 -0.16 8.18
CA GLY A 67 15.65 -0.89 8.20
C GLY A 67 15.53 -2.37 8.61
N GLY A 68 14.34 -2.96 8.46
CA GLY A 68 14.09 -4.37 8.77
C GLY A 68 14.96 -5.35 7.96
N PRO A 69 15.16 -6.59 8.46
CA PRO A 69 16.03 -7.58 7.83
C PRO A 69 15.71 -7.78 6.35
N ARG A 70 16.72 -7.55 5.48
CA ARG A 70 16.59 -7.76 4.03
C ARG A 70 16.57 -9.26 3.77
N VAL A 71 15.37 -9.80 3.55
CA VAL A 71 15.20 -11.21 3.17
C VAL A 71 15.82 -11.39 1.78
N ARG A 72 16.93 -12.13 1.73
CA ARG A 72 17.62 -12.45 0.48
C ARG A 72 17.02 -13.76 -0.03
N PHE A 73 16.18 -13.68 -1.06
CA PHE A 73 15.75 -14.87 -1.79
C PHE A 73 16.96 -15.35 -2.60
N ILE A 74 17.48 -16.53 -2.24
CA ILE A 74 18.53 -17.27 -2.96
C ILE A 74 17.91 -18.22 -3.97
#